data_AF-A0AAV0WHG7-F1
#
_entry.id   AF-A0AAV0WHG7-F1
#
_cell.length_a   1.000
_cell.length_b   1.000
_cell.length_c   1.000
_cell.angle_alpha   90.00
_cell.angle_beta   90.00
_cell.angle_gamma   90.00
#
_symmetry.space_group_name_H-M   'P 1'
#
loop_
_entity.id
_entity.type
_entity.pdbx_description
1 polymer ?
#
loop_
_entity_poly.entity_id
_entity_poly.type
_entity_poly.pdbx_seq_one_letter_code
_entity_poly.pdbx_strand_id
1 'polypeptide(L)'
;MEMVHKAWENVSAQTIANCFRICGFIKDGQTIGEGIPVQCEEVESTWNRLEVPVSFEEFVHFDDNVATAGTFTDEEIIQSTLANQHNSDNDDVEEEAEAEAPVISLKEATFFMPGLRKFFEQSEMDEKRCDTIFNAISKLDNAMDQIVTNNFSQKKITNFFKM
;
A
#
# COMPACT_ATOMS: atom_id res chain seq x y z
N MET A 1 8.50 3.96 8.42
CA MET A 1 7.12 4.50 8.44
C MET A 1 6.70 5.12 7.09
N GLU A 2 7.55 5.08 6.06
CA GLU A 2 7.28 5.67 4.73
C GLU A 2 6.26 4.91 3.88
N MET A 3 6.30 3.57 3.86
CA MET A 3 5.40 2.80 2.99
C MET A 3 3.92 3.06 3.32
N VAL A 4 3.59 3.25 4.59
CA VAL A 4 2.21 3.53 5.03
C VAL A 4 1.77 4.92 4.57
N HIS A 5 2.60 5.94 4.78
CA HIS A 5 2.30 7.30 4.34
C HIS A 5 2.18 7.37 2.80
N LYS A 6 3.13 6.75 2.08
CA LYS A 6 3.13 6.65 0.63
C LYS A 6 1.87 5.95 0.10
N ALA A 7 1.48 4.82 0.71
CA ALA A 7 0.28 4.10 0.35
C ALA A 7 -0.99 4.94 0.61
N TRP A 8 -1.03 5.64 1.75
CA TRP A 8 -2.15 6.49 2.13
C TRP A 8 -2.40 7.62 1.13
N GLU A 9 -1.35 8.29 0.64
CA GLU A 9 -1.45 9.34 -0.38
C GLU A 9 -2.03 8.87 -1.71
N ASN A 10 -1.99 7.55 -1.99
CA ASN A 10 -2.59 6.98 -3.20
C ASN A 10 -4.06 6.56 -3.01
N VAL A 11 -4.61 6.65 -1.79
CA VAL A 11 -6.01 6.33 -1.52
C VAL A 11 -6.88 7.53 -1.90
N SER A 12 -7.74 7.35 -2.91
CA SER A 12 -8.68 8.40 -3.29
C SER A 12 -9.77 8.61 -2.22
N ALA A 13 -10.26 9.85 -2.08
CA ALA A 13 -11.42 10.14 -1.22
C ALA A 13 -12.64 9.28 -1.60
N GLN A 14 -12.81 8.97 -2.88
CA GLN A 14 -13.86 8.07 -3.37
C GLN A 14 -13.67 6.63 -2.87
N THR A 15 -12.43 6.14 -2.78
CA THR A 15 -12.11 4.83 -2.21
C THR A 15 -12.54 4.77 -0.75
N ILE A 16 -12.19 5.80 0.04
CA ILE A 16 -12.60 5.91 1.44
C ILE A 16 -14.13 5.93 1.54
N ALA A 17 -14.80 6.78 0.76
CA ALA A 17 -16.25 6.86 0.70
C ALA A 17 -16.91 5.50 0.38
N ASN A 18 -16.34 4.75 -0.56
CA ASN A 18 -16.83 3.43 -0.93
C ASN A 18 -16.66 2.42 0.20
N CYS A 19 -15.54 2.44 0.95
CA CYS A 19 -15.35 1.59 2.12
C CYS A 19 -16.43 1.85 3.18
N PHE A 20 -16.69 3.13 3.52
CA PHE A 20 -17.75 3.48 4.48
C PHE A 20 -19.14 3.03 4.00
N ARG A 21 -19.43 3.12 2.69
CA ARG A 21 -20.68 2.62 2.11
C ARG A 21 -20.80 1.09 2.22
N ILE A 22 -19.75 0.36 1.84
CA ILE A 22 -19.72 -1.11 1.91
C ILE A 22 -19.90 -1.59 3.36
N CYS A 23 -19.29 -0.89 4.32
CA CYS A 23 -19.45 -1.20 5.74
C CYS A 23 -20.78 -0.72 6.35
N GLY A 24 -21.70 -0.17 5.55
CA GLY A 24 -23.05 0.21 6.00
C GLY A 24 -23.15 1.55 6.73
N PHE A 25 -22.07 2.34 6.81
CA PHE A 25 -22.09 3.67 7.44
C PHE A 25 -22.86 4.70 6.61
N ILE A 26 -22.97 4.48 5.29
CA ILE A 26 -23.65 5.38 4.34
C ILE A 26 -24.74 4.58 3.65
N LYS A 27 -26.00 5.01 3.82
CA LYS A 27 -27.16 4.38 3.16
C LYS A 27 -27.31 4.91 1.74
N ASP A 28 -27.92 4.11 0.86
CA ASP A 28 -28.18 4.50 -0.53
C ASP A 28 -28.96 5.81 -0.60
N GLY A 29 -28.45 6.77 -1.36
CA GLY A 29 -29.01 8.12 -1.49
C GLY A 29 -28.41 9.18 -0.56
N GLN A 30 -27.59 8.80 0.43
CA GLN A 30 -26.80 9.78 1.18
C GLN A 30 -25.52 10.14 0.43
N THR A 31 -25.35 11.44 0.17
CA THR A 31 -24.10 12.01 -0.33
C THR A 31 -23.19 12.37 0.84
N ILE A 32 -21.89 12.07 0.71
CA ILE A 32 -20.89 12.60 1.63
C ILE A 32 -20.67 14.06 1.24
N GLY A 33 -21.14 14.99 2.06
CA GLY A 33 -20.94 16.42 1.84
C GLY A 33 -19.46 16.80 1.91
N GLU A 34 -19.07 17.86 1.20
CA GLU A 34 -17.74 18.45 1.33
C GLU A 34 -17.55 19.00 2.75
N GLY A 35 -16.59 18.43 3.49
CA GLY A 35 -15.97 19.04 4.66
C GLY A 35 -16.92 19.52 5.76
N ILE A 36 -17.66 18.61 6.40
CA ILE A 36 -18.29 18.93 7.69
C ILE A 36 -17.17 18.97 8.74
N PRO A 37 -17.02 20.06 9.53
CA PRO A 37 -16.12 20.06 10.68
C PRO A 37 -16.53 18.92 11.60
N VAL A 38 -15.59 18.01 11.92
CA VAL A 38 -15.84 16.92 12.85
C VAL A 38 -16.14 17.52 14.22
N GLN A 39 -17.41 17.76 14.51
CA GLN A 39 -17.88 17.96 15.87
C GLN A 39 -17.88 16.57 16.51
N CYS A 40 -16.86 16.33 17.34
CA CYS A 40 -16.57 15.05 17.98
C CYS A 40 -17.66 14.60 19.00
N GLU A 41 -18.76 15.35 19.13
CA GLU A 41 -19.81 15.14 20.13
C GLU A 41 -20.93 14.19 19.65
N GLU A 42 -21.01 13.86 18.36
CA GLU A 42 -22.06 12.99 17.78
C GLU A 42 -21.57 11.60 17.30
N VAL A 43 -20.43 11.12 17.79
CA VAL A 43 -19.93 9.79 17.39
C VAL A 43 -20.88 8.68 17.87
N GLU A 44 -21.51 8.85 19.04
CA GLU A 44 -22.38 7.85 19.67
C GLU A 44 -23.67 7.59 18.88
N SER A 45 -24.28 8.62 18.27
CA SER A 45 -25.49 8.47 17.46
C SER A 45 -25.23 7.75 16.13
N THR A 46 -24.00 7.84 15.62
CA THR A 46 -23.60 7.24 14.34
C THR A 46 -23.40 5.71 14.48
N TRP A 47 -22.93 5.23 15.63
CA TRP A 47 -22.82 3.79 15.92
C TRP A 47 -24.17 3.08 15.91
N ASN A 48 -25.23 3.74 16.37
CA ASN A 48 -26.59 3.18 16.34
C ASN A 48 -27.15 2.98 14.92
N ARG A 49 -26.47 3.49 13.87
CA ARG A 49 -26.86 3.30 12.47
C ARG A 49 -26.36 1.98 11.88
N LEU A 50 -25.39 1.33 12.54
CA LEU A 50 -24.92 0.00 12.19
C LEU A 50 -25.90 -1.02 12.80
N GLU A 51 -26.85 -1.48 12.00
CA GLU A 51 -27.58 -2.69 12.32
C GLU A 51 -26.61 -3.86 12.14
N VAL A 52 -25.95 -4.29 13.22
CA VAL A 52 -25.14 -5.51 13.21
C VAL A 52 -26.07 -6.65 13.62
N PRO A 53 -26.50 -7.52 12.69
CA PRO A 53 -27.43 -8.62 12.98
C PRO A 53 -26.69 -9.80 13.63
N VAL A 54 -25.76 -9.52 14.55
CA VAL A 54 -24.96 -10.51 15.26
C VAL A 54 -25.20 -10.33 16.75
N SER A 55 -25.42 -11.44 17.45
CA SER A 55 -25.44 -11.37 18.92
C SER A 55 -24.02 -11.15 19.44
N PHE A 56 -23.90 -10.56 20.64
CA PHE A 56 -22.59 -10.42 21.29
C PHE A 56 -21.88 -11.77 21.44
N GLU A 57 -22.63 -12.82 21.79
CA GLU A 57 -22.11 -14.18 21.94
C GLU A 57 -21.56 -14.73 20.62
N GLU A 58 -22.30 -14.52 19.52
CA GLU A 58 -21.87 -14.97 18.19
C GLU A 58 -20.65 -14.20 17.68
N PHE A 59 -20.52 -12.91 18.02
CA PHE A 59 -19.31 -12.14 17.72
C PHE A 59 -18.09 -12.65 18.50
N VAL A 60 -18.26 -12.95 19.79
CA VAL A 60 -17.17 -13.45 20.66
C VAL A 60 -16.66 -14.81 20.21
N HIS A 61 -17.55 -15.69 19.76
CA HIS A 61 -17.22 -17.08 19.41
C HIS A 61 -17.07 -17.31 17.90
N PHE A 62 -17.01 -16.25 17.09
CA PHE A 62 -16.99 -16.37 15.63
C PHE A 62 -15.75 -17.12 15.10
N ASP A 63 -14.61 -16.99 15.76
CA ASP A 63 -13.33 -17.58 15.35
C ASP A 63 -12.88 -18.79 16.19
N ASP A 64 -13.67 -19.23 17.17
CA ASP A 64 -13.36 -20.37 18.06
C ASP A 64 -12.98 -21.65 17.30
N ASN A 65 -13.59 -21.86 16.14
CA ASN A 65 -13.37 -23.05 15.31
C ASN A 65 -12.52 -22.76 14.06
N VAL A 66 -11.94 -21.56 13.95
CA VAL A 66 -11.04 -21.20 12.86
C VAL A 66 -9.64 -21.68 13.20
N ALA A 67 -9.15 -22.66 12.44
CA ALA A 67 -7.75 -23.08 12.54
C ALA A 67 -6.84 -21.89 12.15
N THR A 68 -6.15 -21.32 13.14
CA THR A 68 -5.28 -20.14 12.97
C THR A 68 -3.93 -20.49 12.34
N ALA A 69 -3.56 -21.77 12.35
CA ALA A 69 -2.41 -22.30 11.63
C ALA A 69 -2.61 -23.80 11.35
N GLY A 70 -1.99 -24.30 10.28
CA GLY A 70 -1.67 -25.72 10.18
C GLY A 70 -0.52 -26.04 11.14
N THR A 71 -0.58 -27.19 11.82
CA THR A 71 0.56 -27.69 12.58
C THR A 71 1.61 -28.17 11.58
N PHE A 72 2.60 -27.33 11.27
CA PHE A 72 3.78 -27.80 10.56
C PHE A 72 4.59 -28.69 11.49
N THR A 73 5.04 -29.83 10.99
CA THR A 73 6.05 -30.60 11.74
C THR A 73 7.40 -29.91 11.62
N ASP A 74 8.29 -30.16 12.57
CA ASP A 74 9.65 -29.58 12.57
C ASP A 74 10.37 -29.88 11.24
N GLU A 75 10.12 -31.04 10.63
CA GLU A 75 10.66 -31.42 9.33
C GLU A 75 10.18 -30.52 8.19
N GLU A 76 8.90 -30.14 8.17
CA GLU A 76 8.32 -29.28 7.13
C GLU A 76 8.84 -27.83 7.23
N ILE A 77 9.11 -27.36 8.45
CA ILE A 77 9.73 -26.06 8.71
C ILE A 77 11.16 -26.04 8.12
N ILE A 78 11.95 -27.09 8.40
CA ILE A 78 13.33 -27.21 7.90
C ILE A 78 13.35 -27.21 6.37
N GLN A 79 12.46 -27.97 5.73
CA GLN A 79 12.39 -28.07 4.26
C GLN A 79 12.05 -26.74 3.58
N SER A 80 11.21 -25.90 4.21
CA SER A 80 10.85 -24.57 3.70
C SER A 80 12.03 -23.59 3.64
N THR A 81 12.97 -23.71 4.60
CA THR A 81 14.14 -22.82 4.68
C THR A 81 15.24 -23.19 3.71
N LEU A 82 15.36 -24.49 3.37
CA LEU A 82 16.35 -25.00 2.42
C LEU A 82 15.99 -24.65 0.96
N ALA A 83 14.70 -24.56 0.64
CA ALA A 83 14.23 -24.27 -0.72
C ALA A 83 14.46 -22.81 -1.17
N ASN A 84 14.62 -21.86 -0.23
CA ASN A 84 14.74 -20.43 -0.52
C ASN A 84 16.19 -19.92 -0.69
N GLN A 85 17.20 -20.79 -0.61
CA GLN A 85 18.62 -20.39 -0.70
C GLN A 85 19.23 -20.45 -2.11
N HIS A 86 18.45 -20.77 -3.15
CA HIS A 86 19.00 -20.99 -4.49
C HIS A 86 18.35 -20.14 -5.59
N ASN A 87 18.59 -18.82 -5.56
CA ASN A 87 18.70 -18.03 -6.79
C ASN A 87 19.37 -16.67 -6.54
N SER A 88 20.69 -16.63 -6.76
CA SER A 88 21.49 -15.42 -6.96
C SER A 88 22.27 -15.60 -8.26
N ASP A 89 22.02 -14.73 -9.23
CA ASP A 89 22.96 -14.12 -10.21
C ASP A 89 22.08 -13.53 -11.33
N ASN A 90 22.06 -12.21 -11.51
CA ASN A 90 23.04 -11.34 -12.16
C ASN A 90 23.19 -11.65 -13.66
N ASP A 91 22.77 -10.72 -14.51
CA ASP A 91 23.26 -10.61 -15.88
C ASP A 91 23.24 -9.13 -16.29
N ASP A 92 24.45 -8.66 -16.56
CA ASP A 92 24.83 -7.35 -17.07
C ASP A 92 25.05 -7.47 -18.58
N VAL A 93 24.55 -6.53 -19.38
CA VAL A 93 24.83 -6.47 -20.81
C VAL A 93 25.00 -5.00 -21.23
N GLU A 94 26.26 -4.62 -21.46
CA GLU A 94 26.65 -3.39 -22.14
C GLU A 94 26.42 -3.54 -23.66
N GLU A 95 25.84 -2.52 -24.29
CA GLU A 95 25.94 -2.32 -25.74
C GLU A 95 26.19 -0.83 -26.03
N GLU A 96 27.36 -0.54 -26.61
CA GLU A 96 27.79 0.78 -27.06
C GLU A 96 27.03 1.19 -28.34
N ALA A 97 26.41 2.38 -28.36
CA ALA A 97 26.40 3.25 -29.55
C ALA A 97 25.77 4.64 -29.27
N GLU A 98 26.50 5.66 -29.73
CA GLU A 98 26.07 7.01 -30.11
C GLU A 98 25.64 7.99 -29.00
N ALA A 99 26.32 9.14 -28.94
CA ALA A 99 26.17 10.16 -27.90
C ALA A 99 24.83 10.91 -28.02
N GLU A 100 23.76 10.27 -27.57
CA GLU A 100 22.58 10.92 -27.02
C GLU A 100 22.81 11.14 -25.51
N ALA A 101 22.19 12.15 -24.92
CA ALA A 101 22.30 12.38 -23.47
C ALA A 101 22.00 11.07 -22.72
N PRO A 102 22.80 10.70 -21.70
CA PRO A 102 22.66 9.39 -21.05
C PRO A 102 21.23 9.21 -20.57
N VAL A 103 20.55 8.21 -21.12
CA VAL A 103 19.18 7.88 -20.75
C VAL A 103 19.24 7.24 -19.36
N ILE A 104 18.86 7.99 -18.34
CA ILE A 104 18.77 7.47 -16.97
C ILE A 104 17.64 6.43 -16.94
N SER A 105 17.98 5.19 -16.65
CA SER A 105 17.01 4.11 -16.50
C SER A 105 16.16 4.29 -15.23
N LEU A 106 14.98 3.67 -15.19
CA LEU A 106 14.12 3.68 -14.00
C LEU A 106 14.83 3.08 -12.77
N LYS A 107 15.73 2.11 -12.98
CA LYS A 107 16.55 1.50 -11.93
C LYS A 107 17.52 2.52 -11.35
N GLU A 108 18.21 3.28 -12.21
CA GLU A 108 19.13 4.34 -11.79
C GLU A 108 18.39 5.50 -11.11
N ALA A 109 17.26 5.93 -11.66
CA ALA A 109 16.41 6.94 -11.03
C ALA A 109 16.00 6.51 -9.62
N THR A 110 15.55 5.26 -9.45
CA THR A 110 15.18 4.69 -8.13
C THR A 110 16.37 4.65 -7.17
N PHE A 111 17.57 4.39 -7.70
CA PHE A 111 18.80 4.37 -6.91
C PHE A 111 19.17 5.76 -6.35
N PHE A 112 18.88 6.85 -7.07
CA PHE A 112 19.19 8.20 -6.61
C PHE A 112 18.24 8.74 -5.53
N MET A 113 16.99 8.26 -5.48
CA MET A 113 15.95 8.80 -4.60
C MET A 113 16.30 8.77 -3.09
N PRO A 114 16.86 7.69 -2.52
CA PRO A 114 17.28 7.67 -1.12
C PRO A 114 18.35 8.73 -0.80
N GLY A 115 19.27 8.99 -1.74
CA GLY A 115 20.30 10.01 -1.58
C GLY A 115 19.72 11.42 -1.57
N LEU A 116 18.78 11.71 -2.49
CA LEU A 116 18.08 12.98 -2.55
C LEU A 116 17.29 13.25 -1.27
N ARG A 117 16.56 12.24 -0.78
CA ARG A 117 15.82 12.31 0.48
C ARG A 117 16.72 12.60 1.67
N LYS A 118 17.79 11.82 1.84
CA LYS A 118 18.74 11.96 2.95
C LYS A 118 19.41 13.34 2.97
N PHE A 119 19.71 13.90 1.80
CA PHE A 119 20.26 15.25 1.70
C PHE A 119 19.31 16.30 2.32
N PHE A 120 18.01 16.22 2.02
CA PHE A 120 17.03 17.16 2.57
C PHE A 120 16.68 16.88 4.04
N GLU A 121 16.74 15.63 4.50
CA GLU A 121 16.63 15.29 5.93
C GLU A 121 17.74 15.92 6.78
N GLN A 122 18.93 16.07 6.19
CA GLN A 122 20.11 16.65 6.86
C GLN A 122 20.24 18.16 6.64
N SER A 123 19.42 18.74 5.78
CA SER A 123 19.46 20.16 5.45
C SER A 123 18.67 20.97 6.48
N GLU A 124 19.22 22.10 6.92
CA GLU A 124 18.47 23.02 7.78
C GLU A 124 17.38 23.72 6.97
N MET A 125 16.13 23.44 7.32
CA MET A 125 14.96 23.95 6.62
C MET A 125 13.84 24.30 7.60
N ASP A 126 13.05 25.32 7.26
CA ASP A 126 11.81 25.59 7.98
C ASP A 126 10.77 24.49 7.70
N GLU A 127 9.88 24.26 8.66
CA GLU A 127 8.87 23.18 8.65
C GLU A 127 8.02 23.17 7.38
N LYS A 128 7.54 24.34 6.93
CA LYS A 128 6.71 24.45 5.71
C LYS A 128 7.48 24.03 4.46
N ARG A 129 8.77 24.38 4.41
CA ARG A 129 9.67 24.00 3.31
C ARG A 129 9.98 22.50 3.36
N CYS A 130 10.18 21.92 4.55
CA CYS A 130 10.31 20.47 4.73
C CYS A 130 9.11 19.73 4.15
N ASP A 131 7.89 20.08 4.56
CA ASP A 131 6.67 19.41 4.09
C ASP A 131 6.54 19.49 2.56
N THR A 132 6.80 20.67 1.99
CA THR A 132 6.71 20.87 0.54
C THR A 132 7.69 19.96 -0.21
N ILE A 133 8.94 19.86 0.27
CA ILE A 133 9.97 19.04 -0.37
C ILE A 133 9.67 17.55 -0.19
N PHE A 134 9.37 17.08 1.02
CA PHE A 134 9.11 15.66 1.26
C PHE A 134 7.85 15.18 0.54
N ASN A 135 6.81 16.02 0.45
CA ASN A 135 5.64 15.73 -0.38
C ASN A 135 6.01 15.62 -1.87
N ALA A 136 6.90 16.48 -2.37
CA ALA A 136 7.38 16.40 -3.75
C ALA A 136 8.18 15.11 -4.00
N ILE A 137 9.07 14.74 -3.07
CA ILE A 137 9.84 13.49 -3.15
C ILE A 137 8.90 12.27 -3.15
N SER A 138 7.90 12.24 -2.26
CA SER A 138 6.89 11.16 -2.25
C SER A 138 6.08 11.09 -3.54
N LYS A 139 5.77 12.23 -4.17
CA LYS A 139 5.09 12.25 -5.48
C LYS A 139 5.97 11.70 -6.60
N LEU A 140 7.28 12.00 -6.59
CA LEU A 140 8.23 11.42 -7.53
C LEU A 140 8.33 9.90 -7.34
N ASP A 141 8.48 9.45 -6.09
CA ASP A 141 8.50 8.02 -5.74
C ASP A 141 7.22 7.31 -6.20
N ASN A 142 6.05 7.94 -6.08
CA ASN A 142 4.78 7.41 -6.56
C ASN A 142 4.70 7.34 -8.09
N ALA A 143 5.19 8.37 -8.79
CA ALA A 143 5.21 8.38 -10.24
C ALA A 143 6.10 7.27 -10.81
N MET A 144 7.26 7.02 -10.17
CA MET A 144 8.16 5.94 -10.54
C MET A 144 7.52 4.57 -10.32
N ASP A 145 6.86 4.36 -9.18
CA ASP A 145 6.09 3.14 -8.93
C ASP A 145 4.99 2.95 -9.98
N GLN A 146 4.27 4.02 -10.36
CA GLN A 146 3.24 3.94 -11.40
C GLN A 146 3.81 3.52 -12.76
N ILE A 147 4.99 4.01 -13.13
CA ILE A 147 5.68 3.57 -14.36
C ILE A 147 5.98 2.07 -14.28
N VAL A 148 6.42 1.56 -13.12
CA VAL A 148 6.59 0.12 -12.91
C VAL A 148 5.25 -0.59 -13.05
N THR A 149 4.25 -0.24 -12.24
CA THR A 149 2.98 -0.96 -12.11
C THR A 149 2.09 -0.89 -13.35
N ASN A 150 2.17 0.17 -14.16
CA ASN A 150 1.41 0.26 -15.42
C ASN A 150 1.82 -0.82 -16.43
N ASN A 151 3.03 -1.37 -16.30
CA ASN A 151 3.48 -2.50 -17.10
C ASN A 151 3.01 -3.86 -16.53
N PHE A 152 2.40 -3.88 -15.35
CA PHE A 152 1.87 -5.10 -14.74
C PHE A 152 0.36 -5.18 -14.96
N SER A 153 -0.08 -6.17 -15.74
CA SER A 153 -1.48 -6.56 -15.74
C SER A 153 -1.77 -7.44 -14.51
N GLN A 154 -2.80 -7.09 -13.72
CA GLN A 154 -3.26 -7.97 -12.64
C GLN A 154 -3.61 -9.35 -13.21
N LYS A 155 -2.92 -10.39 -12.73
CA LYS A 155 -3.25 -11.77 -13.10
C LYS A 155 -4.62 -12.10 -12.53
N LYS A 156 -5.54 -12.56 -13.38
CA LYS A 156 -6.83 -13.10 -12.92
C LYS A 156 -6.57 -14.36 -12.11
N ILE A 157 -7.43 -14.66 -11.14
CA ILE A 157 -7.33 -15.91 -10.36
C ILE A 157 -7.31 -17.15 -11.27
N THR A 158 -8.03 -17.09 -12.40
CA THR A 158 -8.05 -18.11 -13.45
C THR A 158 -6.71 -18.32 -14.15
N ASN A 159 -5.80 -17.34 -14.14
CA ASN A 159 -4.47 -17.50 -14.72
C ASN A 159 -3.59 -18.46 -13.90
N PHE A 160 -3.94 -18.72 -12.64
CA PHE A 160 -3.23 -19.66 -11.76
C PHE A 160 -3.81 -21.08 -11.80
N PHE A 161 -4.98 -21.27 -12.43
CA PHE A 161 -5.67 -22.56 -12.54
C PHE A 161 -5.62 -23.13 -13.96
N LYS A 162 -4.66 -22.72 -14.79
CA LYS A 162 -4.47 -23.34 -16.12
C LYS A 162 -3.91 -24.76 -15.93
N MET A 163 -4.74 -25.77 -16.23
CA MET A 163 -4.34 -27.15 -16.50
C MET A 163 -3.54 -27.25 -17.80
#